data_AF-A0A0G1FK16-F1
#
_entry.id   AF-A0A0G1FK16-F1
#
_cell.length_a   1.000
_cell.length_b   1.000
_cell.length_c   1.000
_cell.angle_alpha   90.00
_cell.angle_beta   90.00
_cell.angle_gamma   90.00
#
_symmetry.space_group_name_H-M   'P 1'
#
loop_
_entity.id
_entity.type
_entity.pdbx_description
1 polymer ?
#
loop_
_entity_poly.entity_id
_entity_poly.type
_entity_poly.pdbx_seq_one_letter_code
_entity_poly.pdbx_strand_id
1 'polypeptide(L)'
;MNLKQHLKSLSKDQLIKEIQTLSTKFLQVKQYYELRIKENTSNEILAVYKKRIKEEFFPTHGFGDGRLSVARKPIQEYKKIATDQLEIIDLMLYYVEIGVKYTRAYGDINEQFYNSMENMYENALGLI
;
A
#
# COMPACT_ATOMS: atom_id res chain seq x y z
N MET A 1 26.54 9.81 -19.80
CA MET A 1 25.31 10.62 -19.79
C MET A 1 24.44 10.14 -18.64
N ASN A 2 24.01 11.02 -17.73
CA ASN A 2 23.10 10.64 -16.64
C ASN A 2 21.65 11.01 -16.97
N LEU A 3 20.68 10.47 -16.22
CA LEU A 3 19.25 10.71 -16.45
C LEU A 3 18.91 12.21 -16.50
N LYS A 4 19.47 13.01 -15.58
CA LYS A 4 19.25 14.45 -15.52
C LYS A 4 19.71 15.16 -16.81
N GLN A 5 20.85 14.76 -17.37
CA GLN A 5 21.36 15.30 -18.63
C GLN A 5 20.48 14.89 -19.82
N HIS A 6 19.99 13.65 -19.84
CA HIS A 6 19.05 13.18 -20.86
C HIS A 6 17.75 13.97 -20.84
N LEU A 7 17.11 14.10 -19.67
CA LEU A 7 15.85 14.85 -19.54
C LEU A 7 15.99 16.33 -19.92
N LYS A 8 17.14 16.96 -19.65
CA LYS A 8 17.41 18.35 -20.06
C LYS A 8 17.51 18.54 -21.58
N SER A 9 17.85 17.49 -22.33
CA SER A 9 17.90 17.56 -23.80
C SER A 9 16.53 17.39 -24.46
N LEU A 10 15.49 17.02 -23.71
CA LEU A 10 14.15 16.78 -24.24
C LEU A 10 13.32 18.07 -24.28
N SER A 11 12.49 18.19 -25.30
CA SER A 11 11.44 19.21 -25.36
C SER A 11 10.33 18.95 -24.34
N LYS A 12 9.47 19.94 -24.10
CA LYS A 12 8.29 19.78 -23.24
C LYS A 12 7.41 18.61 -23.68
N ASP A 13 7.13 18.48 -24.97
CA ASP A 13 6.26 17.42 -25.50
C ASP A 13 6.91 16.04 -25.35
N GLN A 14 8.24 15.95 -25.53
CA GLN A 14 8.99 14.72 -25.30
C GLN A 14 8.96 14.32 -23.82
N LEU A 15 9.09 15.28 -22.90
CA LEU A 15 8.97 15.04 -21.46
C LEU A 15 7.57 14.58 -21.07
N ILE A 16 6.52 15.19 -21.63
CA ILE A 16 5.13 14.75 -21.39
C ILE A 16 4.96 13.30 -21.86
N LYS A 17 5.43 12.98 -23.07
CA LYS A 17 5.36 11.62 -23.62
C LYS A 17 6.16 10.61 -22.80
N GLU A 18 7.33 10.99 -22.29
CA GLU A 18 8.13 10.16 -21.40
C GLU A 18 7.36 9.85 -20.10
N ILE A 19 6.78 10.86 -19.44
CA ILE A 19 6.00 10.66 -18.21
C ILE A 19 4.75 9.80 -18.47
N GLN A 20 4.04 10.02 -19.58
CA GLN A 20 2.90 9.18 -19.98
C GLN A 20 3.33 7.72 -20.20
N THR A 21 4.48 7.50 -20.84
CA THR A 21 5.05 6.17 -21.05
C THR A 21 5.37 5.50 -19.71
N LEU A 22 5.99 6.22 -18.77
CA LEU A 22 6.26 5.71 -17.42
C LEU A 22 4.97 5.36 -16.67
N SER A 23 3.94 6.20 -16.75
CA SER A 23 2.63 5.92 -16.12
C SER A 23 1.94 4.70 -16.73
N THR A 24 2.07 4.48 -18.03
CA THR A 24 1.50 3.30 -18.70
C THR A 24 2.26 2.03 -18.33
N LYS A 25 3.59 2.12 -18.21
CA LYS A 25 4.47 0.98 -17.96
C LYS A 25 4.50 0.55 -16.49
N PHE A 26 4.39 1.49 -15.56
CA PHE A 26 4.56 1.23 -14.12
C PHE A 26 3.33 1.64 -13.33
N LEU A 27 2.62 0.65 -12.76
CA LEU A 27 1.40 0.88 -11.98
C LEU A 27 1.62 1.87 -10.83
N GLN A 28 2.75 1.81 -10.14
CA GLN A 28 3.06 2.73 -9.04
C GLN A 28 3.15 4.18 -9.50
N VAL A 29 3.71 4.44 -10.69
CA VAL A 29 3.78 5.80 -11.28
C VAL A 29 2.38 6.28 -11.65
N LYS A 30 1.55 5.39 -12.22
CA LYS A 30 0.14 5.69 -12.50
C LYS A 30 -0.61 6.09 -11.23
N GLN A 31 -0.57 5.23 -10.21
CA GLN A 31 -1.28 5.43 -8.96
C GLN A 31 -0.79 6.68 -8.22
N TYR A 32 0.51 6.95 -8.22
CA TYR A 32 1.06 8.19 -7.65
C TYR A 32 0.45 9.45 -8.28
N TYR A 33 0.36 9.50 -9.61
CA TYR A 33 -0.27 10.66 -10.27
C TYR A 33 -1.79 10.68 -10.09
N GLU A 34 -2.47 9.53 -10.05
CA GLU A 34 -3.90 9.45 -9.77
C GLU A 34 -4.24 10.03 -8.38
N LEU A 35 -3.49 9.65 -7.35
CA LEU A 35 -3.63 10.19 -5.98
C LEU A 35 -3.33 11.69 -5.92
N ARG A 36 -2.30 12.14 -6.64
CA ARG A 36 -1.87 13.55 -6.60
C ARG A 36 -2.79 14.50 -7.36
N ILE A 37 -3.48 14.03 -8.41
CA ILE A 37 -4.25 14.88 -9.33
C ILE A 37 -5.75 14.78 -9.07
N LYS A 38 -6.25 13.63 -8.58
CA LYS A 38 -7.68 13.38 -8.40
C LYS A 38 -8.03 13.26 -6.92
N GLU A 39 -8.66 14.31 -6.37
CA GLU A 39 -9.13 14.33 -4.98
C GLU A 39 -10.05 13.16 -4.62
N ASN A 40 -10.79 12.60 -5.58
CA ASN A 40 -11.78 11.53 -5.35
C ASN A 40 -11.27 10.10 -5.58
N THR A 41 -10.02 9.89 -6.03
CA THR A 41 -9.51 8.54 -6.36
C THR A 41 -8.79 7.88 -5.19
N SER A 42 -8.50 8.63 -4.12
CA SER A 42 -7.73 8.12 -3.00
C SER A 42 -8.40 6.96 -2.27
N ASN A 43 -9.71 7.09 -2.01
CA ASN A 43 -10.51 6.05 -1.36
C ASN A 43 -10.53 4.73 -2.17
N GLU A 44 -10.61 4.80 -3.49
CA GLU A 44 -10.65 3.61 -4.35
C GLU A 44 -9.32 2.87 -4.34
N ILE A 45 -8.20 3.59 -4.48
CA ILE A 45 -6.87 3.00 -4.44
C ILE A 45 -6.62 2.40 -3.05
N LEU A 46 -6.88 3.14 -1.98
CA LEU A 46 -6.73 2.65 -0.60
C LEU A 46 -7.56 1.38 -0.36
N ALA A 47 -8.80 1.32 -0.86
CA ALA A 47 -9.65 0.14 -0.76
C ALA A 47 -9.05 -1.10 -1.46
N VAL A 48 -8.36 -0.93 -2.59
CA VAL A 48 -7.63 -2.03 -3.27
C VAL A 48 -6.52 -2.57 -2.36
N TYR A 49 -5.76 -1.69 -1.69
CA TYR A 49 -4.71 -2.11 -0.76
C TYR A 49 -5.29 -2.79 0.48
N LYS A 50 -6.37 -2.25 1.08
CA LYS A 50 -7.10 -2.90 2.17
C LYS A 50 -7.61 -4.29 1.77
N LYS A 51 -8.19 -4.42 0.58
CA LYS A 51 -8.67 -5.72 0.07
C LYS A 51 -7.53 -6.75 0.00
N ARG A 52 -6.36 -6.36 -0.50
CA ARG A 52 -5.18 -7.26 -0.57
C ARG A 52 -4.72 -7.74 0.80
N ILE A 53 -4.79 -6.88 1.83
CA ILE A 53 -4.52 -7.28 3.21
C ILE A 53 -5.58 -8.28 3.67
N LYS A 54 -6.86 -7.96 3.48
CA LYS A 54 -7.98 -8.80 3.90
C LYS A 54 -7.93 -10.20 3.30
N GLU A 55 -7.67 -10.33 2.00
CA GLU A 55 -7.64 -11.64 1.31
C GLU A 55 -6.56 -12.59 1.87
N GLU A 56 -5.50 -12.08 2.48
CA GLU A 56 -4.48 -12.93 3.10
C GLU A 56 -4.97 -13.61 4.39
N PHE A 57 -5.89 -12.96 5.13
CA PHE A 57 -6.46 -13.48 6.37
C PHE A 57 -7.85 -14.11 6.17
N PHE A 58 -8.61 -13.56 5.22
CA PHE A 58 -10.00 -13.92 4.93
C PHE A 58 -10.21 -13.91 3.41
N PRO A 59 -9.67 -14.91 2.70
CA PRO A 59 -9.84 -15.02 1.27
C PRO A 59 -11.30 -15.26 0.91
N THR A 60 -11.67 -14.92 -0.31
CA THR A 60 -13.04 -15.18 -0.81
C THR A 60 -13.36 -16.69 -0.82
N HIS A 61 -12.35 -17.55 -1.02
CA HIS A 61 -12.50 -19.00 -1.06
C HIS A 61 -11.42 -19.65 -0.19
N GLY A 62 -11.80 -20.66 0.61
CA GLY A 62 -10.88 -21.39 1.48
C GLY A 62 -10.55 -20.65 2.79
N PHE A 63 -9.42 -21.01 3.39
CA PHE A 63 -8.92 -20.43 4.64
C PHE A 63 -7.79 -19.46 4.36
N GLY A 64 -7.68 -18.40 5.16
CA GLY A 64 -6.57 -17.46 5.05
C GLY A 64 -5.29 -18.06 5.61
N ASP A 65 -4.20 -17.90 4.88
CA ASP A 65 -2.87 -18.38 5.30
C ASP A 65 -2.24 -17.50 6.40
N GLY A 66 -2.71 -16.25 6.55
CA GLY A 66 -2.24 -15.34 7.59
C GLY A 66 -0.76 -14.97 7.48
N ARG A 67 -0.15 -15.05 6.28
CA ARG A 67 1.29 -14.80 6.10
C ARG A 67 1.59 -13.32 6.28
N LEU A 68 2.26 -13.01 7.38
CA LEU A 68 2.60 -11.65 7.78
C LEU A 68 3.39 -10.88 6.70
N SER A 69 4.31 -11.55 6.00
CA SER A 69 5.11 -10.95 4.92
C SER A 69 4.26 -10.53 3.72
N VAL A 70 3.25 -11.33 3.37
CA VAL A 70 2.32 -11.05 2.28
C VAL A 70 1.36 -9.93 2.68
N ALA A 71 0.77 -10.01 3.88
CA ALA A 71 -0.16 -9.01 4.38
C ALA A 71 0.47 -7.63 4.65
N ARG A 72 1.78 -7.56 4.95
CA ARG A 72 2.49 -6.29 5.13
C ARG A 72 2.91 -5.63 3.81
N LYS A 73 3.03 -6.40 2.73
CA LYS A 73 3.51 -5.91 1.43
C LYS A 73 2.64 -4.78 0.84
N PRO A 74 1.29 -4.85 0.88
CA PRO A 74 0.44 -3.74 0.46
C PRO A 74 0.76 -2.41 1.17
N ILE A 75 1.05 -2.45 2.48
CA ILE A 75 1.39 -1.25 3.26
C ILE A 75 2.68 -0.61 2.73
N GLN A 76 3.72 -1.42 2.52
CA GLN A 76 5.02 -0.94 2.02
C GLN A 76 4.95 -0.40 0.59
N GLU A 77 4.07 -0.96 -0.23
CA GLU A 77 3.82 -0.46 -1.59
C GLU A 77 3.02 0.84 -1.56
N TYR A 78 1.98 0.92 -0.74
CA TYR A 78 1.14 2.12 -0.62
C TYR A 78 1.94 3.32 -0.09
N LYS A 79 2.82 3.13 0.89
CA LYS A 79 3.74 4.16 1.40
C LYS A 79 4.57 4.86 0.31
N LYS A 80 4.83 4.20 -0.83
CA LYS A 80 5.61 4.77 -1.94
C LYS A 80 4.81 5.72 -2.84
N ILE A 81 3.48 5.59 -2.81
CA ILE A 81 2.58 6.34 -3.68
C ILE A 81 1.67 7.29 -2.92
N ALA A 82 1.46 7.05 -1.62
CA ALA A 82 0.58 7.83 -0.77
C ALA A 82 1.02 9.29 -0.70
N THR A 83 0.05 10.19 -0.78
CA THR A 83 0.23 11.64 -0.66
C THR A 83 -0.23 12.18 0.69
N ASP A 84 -1.01 11.40 1.43
CA ASP A 84 -1.51 11.72 2.77
C ASP A 84 -1.01 10.67 3.78
N GLN A 85 -0.45 11.16 4.89
CA GLN A 85 0.02 10.34 5.99
C GLN A 85 -1.12 9.65 6.74
N LEU A 86 -2.30 10.28 6.81
CA LEU A 86 -3.47 9.69 7.46
C LEU A 86 -3.95 8.40 6.78
N GLU A 87 -3.80 8.30 5.46
CA GLU A 87 -4.17 7.11 4.70
C GLU A 87 -3.20 5.94 4.95
N ILE A 88 -1.91 6.26 5.14
CA ILE A 88 -0.91 5.28 5.56
C ILE A 88 -1.28 4.74 6.95
N ILE A 89 -1.62 5.62 7.89
CA ILE A 89 -2.02 5.26 9.25
C ILE A 89 -3.28 4.39 9.21
N ASP A 90 -4.31 4.79 8.47
CA ASP A 90 -5.54 4.02 8.29
C ASP A 90 -5.26 2.61 7.71
N LEU A 91 -4.38 2.48 6.72
CA LEU A 91 -4.01 1.18 6.17
C LEU A 91 -3.26 0.30 7.19
N MET A 92 -2.39 0.90 8.02
CA MET A 92 -1.67 0.20 9.09
C MET A 92 -2.60 -0.26 10.20
N LEU A 93 -3.54 0.59 10.64
CA LEU A 93 -4.55 0.23 11.62
C LEU A 93 -5.50 -0.85 11.08
N TYR A 94 -5.87 -0.77 9.81
CA TYR A 94 -6.68 -1.80 9.15
C TYR A 94 -5.98 -3.17 9.16
N TYR A 95 -4.66 -3.22 8.93
CA TYR A 95 -3.89 -4.46 9.07
C TYR A 95 -4.01 -5.07 10.47
N VAL A 96 -3.86 -4.24 11.51
CA VAL A 96 -3.99 -4.68 12.90
C VAL A 96 -5.41 -5.18 13.17
N GLU A 97 -6.43 -4.42 12.74
CA GLU A 97 -7.83 -4.79 12.91
C GLU A 97 -8.15 -6.15 12.27
N ILE A 98 -7.68 -6.40 11.05
CA ILE A 98 -7.88 -7.67 10.36
C ILE A 98 -7.13 -8.81 11.04
N GLY A 99 -5.90 -8.58 11.51
CA GLY A 99 -5.13 -9.59 12.24
C GLY A 99 -5.81 -10.00 13.56
N VAL A 100 -6.34 -9.04 14.33
CA VAL A 100 -7.10 -9.31 15.55
C VAL A 100 -8.41 -10.07 15.25
N LYS A 101 -9.10 -9.72 14.16
CA LYS A 101 -10.26 -10.49 13.71
C LYS A 101 -9.89 -11.93 13.35
N TYR A 102 -8.72 -12.13 12.75
CA TYR A 102 -8.21 -13.44 12.36
C TYR A 102 -7.96 -14.33 13.57
N THR A 103 -7.26 -13.84 14.61
CA THR A 103 -7.06 -14.60 15.86
C THR A 103 -8.38 -14.87 16.58
N ARG A 104 -9.35 -13.94 16.52
CA ARG A 104 -10.68 -14.18 17.08
C ARG A 104 -11.45 -15.29 16.34
N ALA A 105 -11.23 -15.45 15.03
CA ALA A 105 -11.93 -16.42 14.20
C ALA A 105 -11.29 -17.83 14.28
N TYR A 106 -9.96 -17.90 14.31
CA TYR A 106 -9.21 -19.16 14.20
C TYR A 106 -8.48 -19.57 15.49
N GLY A 107 -8.52 -18.73 16.52
CA GLY A 107 -7.86 -18.98 17.80
C GLY A 107 -6.44 -18.41 17.86
N ASP A 108 -5.67 -18.94 18.80
CA ASP A 108 -4.26 -18.59 18.98
C ASP A 108 -3.42 -18.98 17.76
N ILE A 109 -2.43 -18.14 17.39
CA ILE A 109 -1.61 -18.34 16.19
C ILE A 109 -0.15 -18.64 16.58
N ASN A 110 0.61 -17.61 16.94
CA ASN A 110 1.94 -17.71 17.55
C ASN A 110 2.42 -16.31 17.97
N GLU A 111 3.46 -16.27 18.80
CA GLU A 111 4.08 -15.03 19.29
C GLU A 111 4.48 -14.07 18.16
N GLN A 112 5.04 -14.56 17.05
CA GLN A 112 5.47 -13.72 15.93
C GLN A 112 4.29 -12.97 15.28
N PHE A 113 3.11 -13.57 15.26
CA PHE A 113 1.88 -12.95 14.79
C PHE A 113 1.47 -11.78 15.69
N TYR A 114 1.44 -11.98 17.01
CA TYR A 114 1.10 -10.93 17.97
C TYR A 114 2.11 -9.79 17.95
N ASN A 115 3.40 -10.12 18.00
CA ASN A 115 4.48 -9.15 17.82
C ASN A 115 4.29 -8.35 16.53
N SER A 116 3.80 -8.98 15.46
CA SER A 116 3.55 -8.29 14.21
C SER A 116 2.42 -7.26 14.28
N MET A 117 1.35 -7.56 15.03
CA MET A 117 0.23 -6.65 15.25
C MET A 117 0.64 -5.48 16.15
N GLU A 118 1.30 -5.77 17.27
CA GLU A 118 1.77 -4.78 18.24
C GLU A 118 2.75 -3.80 17.59
N ASN A 119 3.77 -4.30 16.90
CA ASN A 119 4.72 -3.45 16.18
C ASN A 119 4.04 -2.58 15.12
N MET A 120 3.06 -3.12 14.38
CA MET A 120 2.37 -2.31 13.37
C MET A 120 1.53 -1.20 14.01
N TYR A 121 0.87 -1.50 15.13
CA TYR A 121 0.10 -0.54 15.90
C TYR A 121 0.99 0.57 16.47
N GLU A 122 2.11 0.21 17.11
CA GLU A 122 3.09 1.16 17.62
C GLU A 122 3.63 2.08 16.50
N ASN A 123 3.99 1.49 15.35
CA ASN A 123 4.43 2.27 14.19
C ASN A 123 3.33 3.22 13.66
N ALA A 124 2.05 2.85 13.76
CA ALA A 124 0.95 3.71 13.34
C ALA A 124 0.78 4.89 14.31
N LEU A 125 0.89 4.64 15.62
CA LEU A 125 0.82 5.68 16.65
C LEU A 125 2.00 6.66 16.56
N GLY A 126 3.20 6.18 16.21
CA GLY A 126 4.36 7.06 15.99
C GLY A 126 4.24 8.02 14.80
N LEU A 127 3.17 7.90 14.00
CA LEU A 127 2.87 8.80 12.87
C LEU A 127 1.74 9.80 13.18
N ILE A 128 1.14 9.74 14.37
CA ILE A 128 0.11 10.67 14.86
C ILE A 128 0.78 11.79 15.64
#